data_AF-A0A1B6IGW3-F1
#
_entry.id   AF-A0A1B6IGW3-F1
#
_cell.length_a   1.000
_cell.length_b   1.000
_cell.length_c   1.000
_cell.angle_alpha   90.00
_cell.angle_beta   90.00
_cell.angle_gamma   90.00
#
_symmetry.space_group_name_H-M   'P 1'
#
loop_
_entity.id
_entity.type
_entity.pdbx_description
1 polymer ?
#
loop_
_entity_poly.entity_id
_entity_poly.type
_entity_poly.pdbx_seq_one_letter_code
_entity_poly.pdbx_strand_id
1 'polypeptide(L)'
;MGKKDKKKGKGAEKTAAKTDKKLSQKMKKELAVKGEDEIEKIVAQIEEEERKQKEVIVKIVPPPSCRSNFSFSAHPEKDELILFGGEYFNGQKTFLYNELFLYNVGRGEWTLVKAPGGPPPRCSHQAVALAANK
;
A
#
# COMPACT_ATOMS: atom_id res chain seq x y z
N MET A 1 -8.81 7.05 69.12
CA MET A 1 -9.07 5.98 68.13
C MET A 1 -8.56 6.45 66.77
N GLY A 2 -7.51 5.84 66.21
CA GLY A 2 -6.97 6.22 64.90
C GLY A 2 -6.90 5.01 63.97
N LYS A 3 -7.71 4.98 62.91
CA LYS A 3 -7.60 3.99 61.83
C LYS A 3 -6.64 4.54 60.78
N LYS A 4 -5.52 3.83 60.58
CA LYS A 4 -4.56 4.06 59.48
C LYS A 4 -5.07 3.40 58.21
N ASP A 5 -5.30 4.19 57.17
CA ASP A 5 -5.55 3.71 55.81
C ASP A 5 -4.30 3.02 55.23
N LYS A 6 -4.43 1.72 54.93
CA LYS A 6 -3.37 0.92 54.28
C LYS A 6 -3.52 1.06 52.77
N LYS A 7 -2.67 1.90 52.16
CA LYS A 7 -2.60 2.15 50.70
C LYS A 7 -2.25 0.85 49.94
N LYS A 8 -3.27 0.15 49.43
CA LYS A 8 -3.16 -1.10 48.66
C LYS A 8 -3.02 -0.76 47.17
N GLY A 9 -1.80 -0.47 46.70
CA GLY A 9 -1.66 0.16 45.37
C GLY A 9 -0.47 -0.17 44.49
N LYS A 10 0.52 -1.00 44.88
CA LYS A 10 1.72 -1.24 44.04
C LYS A 10 1.90 -2.67 43.50
N GLY A 11 1.21 -3.67 44.09
CA GLY A 11 1.36 -5.07 43.71
C GLY A 11 0.50 -5.46 42.50
N ALA A 12 -0.78 -5.10 42.52
CA ALA A 12 -1.73 -5.42 41.45
C ALA A 12 -1.34 -4.74 40.12
N GLU A 13 -0.90 -3.49 40.18
CA GLU A 13 -0.46 -2.71 39.01
C GLU A 13 0.80 -3.30 38.36
N LYS A 14 1.76 -3.76 39.17
CA LYS A 14 2.95 -4.48 38.66
C LYS A 14 2.62 -5.85 38.05
N THR A 15 1.61 -6.53 38.58
CA THR A 15 1.14 -7.81 38.01
C THR A 15 0.39 -7.59 36.70
N ALA A 16 -0.46 -6.58 36.60
CA ALA A 16 -1.15 -6.19 35.36
C ALA A 16 -0.13 -5.84 34.26
N ALA A 17 0.84 -4.96 34.56
CA ALA A 17 1.88 -4.57 33.61
C ALA A 17 2.74 -5.76 33.12
N LYS A 18 3.01 -6.76 33.98
CA LYS A 18 3.71 -7.98 33.57
C LYS A 18 2.85 -8.87 32.67
N THR A 19 1.55 -8.97 32.94
CA THR A 19 0.61 -9.75 32.14
C THR A 19 0.44 -9.13 30.76
N ASP A 20 0.30 -7.81 30.65
CA ASP A 20 0.19 -7.09 29.37
C ASP A 20 1.46 -7.22 28.53
N LYS A 21 2.64 -7.15 29.18
CA LYS A 21 3.92 -7.37 28.49
C LYS A 21 4.05 -8.81 27.95
N LYS A 22 3.50 -9.80 28.66
CA LYS A 22 3.51 -11.20 28.23
C LYS A 22 2.50 -11.45 27.10
N LEU A 23 1.32 -10.85 27.17
CA LEU A 23 0.30 -10.93 26.12
C LEU A 23 0.78 -10.27 24.82
N SER A 24 1.38 -9.07 24.91
CA SER A 24 1.97 -8.39 23.74
C SER A 24 3.13 -9.19 23.12
N GLN A 25 4.00 -9.82 23.92
CA GLN A 25 5.04 -10.71 23.39
C GLN A 25 4.47 -11.97 22.71
N LYS A 26 3.38 -12.53 23.24
CA LYS A 26 2.72 -13.69 22.64
C LYS A 26 2.06 -13.31 21.31
N MET A 27 1.37 -12.17 21.27
CA MET A 27 0.79 -11.63 20.03
C MET A 27 1.87 -11.36 18.98
N LYS A 28 2.99 -10.72 19.34
CA LYS A 28 4.12 -10.52 18.41
C LYS A 28 4.66 -11.82 17.84
N LYS A 29 4.82 -12.87 18.66
CA LYS A 29 5.26 -14.19 18.15
C LYS A 29 4.24 -14.82 17.22
N GLU A 30 2.95 -14.65 17.49
CA GLU A 30 1.89 -15.20 16.65
C GLU A 30 1.79 -14.46 15.30
N LEU A 31 1.94 -13.13 15.30
CA LEU A 31 2.04 -12.29 14.10
C LEU A 31 3.28 -12.65 13.28
N ALA A 32 4.43 -12.87 13.92
CA ALA A 32 5.65 -13.35 13.27
C ALA A 32 5.47 -14.71 12.59
N VAL A 33 4.75 -15.64 13.24
CA VAL A 33 4.44 -16.97 12.67
C VAL A 33 3.47 -16.87 11.49
N LYS A 34 2.56 -15.90 11.50
CA LYS A 34 1.62 -15.63 10.40
C LYS A 34 2.23 -14.78 9.27
N GLY A 35 3.48 -14.34 9.41
CA GLY A 35 4.15 -13.46 8.43
C GLY A 35 3.63 -12.02 8.43
N GLU A 36 2.82 -11.63 9.42
CA GLU A 36 2.23 -10.28 9.48
C GLU A 36 3.29 -9.22 9.84
N ASP A 37 4.35 -9.58 10.57
CA ASP A 37 5.52 -8.71 10.81
C ASP A 37 6.29 -8.35 9.51
N GLU A 38 6.05 -9.09 8.43
CA GLU A 38 6.61 -8.82 7.10
C GLU A 38 5.85 -7.69 6.38
N ILE A 39 4.54 -7.54 6.67
CA ILE A 39 3.68 -6.55 6.02
C ILE A 39 4.12 -5.13 6.39
N GLU A 40 4.35 -4.85 7.67
CA GLU A 40 4.80 -3.52 8.12
C GLU A 40 6.14 -3.13 7.49
N LYS A 41 7.06 -4.09 7.34
CA LYS A 41 8.34 -3.87 6.67
C LYS A 41 8.18 -3.60 5.19
N ILE A 42 7.32 -4.33 4.51
CA ILE A 42 7.01 -4.13 3.09
C ILE A 42 6.41 -2.74 2.87
N VAL A 43 5.47 -2.32 3.71
CA VAL A 43 4.87 -0.97 3.64
C VAL A 43 5.95 0.10 3.85
N ALA A 44 6.78 -0.05 4.88
CA ALA A 44 7.87 0.91 5.14
C ALA A 44 8.89 0.98 4.00
N GLN A 45 9.20 -0.14 3.35
CA GLN A 45 10.06 -0.15 2.16
C GLN A 45 9.41 0.56 0.98
N ILE A 46 8.11 0.33 0.72
CA ILE A 46 7.37 1.02 -0.35
C ILE A 46 7.38 2.53 -0.12
N GLU A 47 7.07 2.99 1.09
CA GLU A 47 7.06 4.42 1.42
C GLU A 47 8.45 5.06 1.27
N GLU A 48 9.52 4.35 1.64
CA GLU A 48 10.89 4.85 1.51
C GLU A 48 11.35 4.89 0.04
N GLU A 49 10.97 3.92 -0.78
CA GLU A 49 11.20 3.94 -2.22
C GLU A 49 10.43 5.09 -2.90
N GLU A 50 9.17 5.30 -2.51
CA GLU A 50 8.35 6.43 -2.98
C GLU A 50 8.95 7.78 -2.58
N ARG A 51 9.54 7.91 -1.38
CA ARG A 51 10.22 9.13 -0.90
C ARG A 51 11.45 9.49 -1.74
N LYS A 52 12.10 8.51 -2.36
CA LYS A 52 13.29 8.72 -3.21
C LYS A 52 12.90 9.18 -4.61
N GLN A 53 11.69 8.88 -5.07
CA GLN A 53 11.16 9.36 -6.34
C GLN A 53 10.85 10.86 -6.19
N LYS A 54 11.69 11.73 -6.76
CA LYS A 54 11.52 13.19 -6.68
C LYS A 54 11.00 13.82 -7.97
N GLU A 55 11.14 13.13 -9.09
CA GLU A 55 10.86 13.64 -10.42
C GLU A 55 9.81 12.78 -11.13
N VAL A 56 9.04 13.43 -12.00
CA VAL A 56 8.10 12.76 -12.89
C VAL A 56 8.89 12.17 -14.06
N ILE A 57 8.83 10.85 -14.21
CA ILE A 57 9.48 10.12 -15.31
C ILE A 57 8.39 9.64 -16.26
N VAL A 58 8.56 9.92 -17.54
CA VAL A 58 7.67 9.49 -18.62
C VAL A 58 8.51 8.74 -19.64
N LYS A 59 8.21 7.46 -19.88
CA LYS A 59 9.00 6.61 -20.77
C LYS A 59 8.11 5.73 -21.64
N ILE A 60 8.41 5.64 -22.94
CA ILE A 60 7.80 4.66 -23.84
C ILE A 60 8.31 3.26 -23.46
N VAL A 61 7.37 2.33 -23.30
CA VAL A 61 7.61 0.97 -22.79
C VAL A 61 6.84 -0.06 -23.63
N PRO A 62 7.20 -1.35 -23.55
CA PRO A 62 6.35 -2.43 -24.03
C PRO A 62 4.99 -2.46 -23.32
N PRO A 63 4.03 -3.25 -23.82
CA PRO A 63 2.75 -3.46 -23.16
C PRO A 63 2.91 -3.91 -21.70
N PRO A 64 1.97 -3.52 -20.81
CA PRO A 64 2.02 -3.91 -19.40
C PRO A 64 1.96 -5.43 -19.23
N SER A 65 2.51 -5.92 -18.12
CA SER A 65 2.41 -7.33 -17.75
C SER A 65 0.95 -7.78 -17.60
N CYS A 66 0.69 -9.07 -17.81
CA CYS A 66 -0.61 -9.68 -17.53
C CYS A 66 -1.08 -9.31 -16.11
N ARG A 67 -2.29 -8.78 -16.02
CA ARG A 67 -2.91 -8.33 -14.77
C ARG A 67 -4.43 -8.34 -14.88
N SER A 68 -5.10 -8.50 -13.75
CA SER A 68 -6.55 -8.40 -13.58
C SER A 68 -6.88 -7.29 -12.58
N ASN A 69 -8.16 -6.93 -12.47
CA ASN A 69 -8.65 -5.99 -11.45
C ASN A 69 -7.94 -4.62 -11.44
N PHE A 70 -7.45 -4.19 -12.60
CA PHE A 70 -6.95 -2.84 -12.86
C PHE A 70 -8.10 -1.90 -13.24
N SER A 71 -7.86 -0.59 -13.20
CA SER A 71 -8.78 0.38 -13.81
C SER A 71 -8.29 0.76 -15.20
N PHE A 72 -9.24 0.94 -16.12
CA PHE A 72 -8.98 1.38 -17.49
C PHE A 72 -10.02 2.40 -17.91
N SER A 73 -9.58 3.61 -18.24
CA SER A 73 -10.46 4.74 -18.52
C SER A 73 -9.96 5.54 -19.73
N ALA A 74 -10.88 6.15 -20.47
CA ALA A 74 -10.50 7.05 -21.56
C ALA A 74 -9.96 8.37 -21.00
N HIS A 75 -8.90 8.89 -21.59
CA HIS A 75 -8.43 10.23 -21.28
C HIS A 75 -9.46 11.25 -21.77
N PRO A 76 -9.86 12.25 -20.96
CA PRO A 76 -10.98 13.14 -21.27
C PRO A 76 -10.71 14.10 -22.43
N GLU A 77 -9.44 14.37 -22.72
CA GLU A 77 -9.01 15.38 -23.71
C GLU A 77 -8.10 14.85 -24.82
N LYS A 78 -7.54 13.64 -24.65
CA LYS A 78 -6.51 13.09 -25.55
C LYS A 78 -7.00 11.75 -26.06
N ASP A 79 -6.53 11.35 -27.24
CA ASP A 79 -6.79 10.02 -27.80
C ASP A 79 -5.89 8.96 -27.14
N GLU A 80 -6.05 8.84 -25.81
CA GLU A 80 -5.26 7.98 -24.95
C GLU A 80 -6.16 7.22 -23.97
N LEU A 81 -5.74 6.01 -23.59
CA LEU A 81 -6.37 5.23 -22.53
C LEU A 81 -5.45 5.20 -21.31
N ILE A 82 -6.02 5.36 -20.13
CA ILE A 82 -5.34 5.41 -18.85
C ILE A 82 -5.54 4.08 -18.14
N LEU A 83 -4.45 3.36 -17.85
CA LEU A 83 -4.44 2.13 -17.06
C LEU A 83 -3.73 2.37 -15.74
N PHE A 84 -4.37 2.00 -14.63
CA PHE A 84 -3.74 2.07 -13.31
C PHE A 84 -3.95 0.80 -12.48
N GLY A 85 -2.88 0.40 -11.81
CA GLY A 85 -2.87 -0.66 -10.80
C GLY A 85 -3.16 -2.06 -11.34
N GLY A 86 -3.88 -2.85 -10.54
CA GLY A 86 -4.24 -4.23 -10.83
C GLY A 86 -3.42 -5.24 -10.02
N GLU A 87 -3.70 -6.52 -10.27
CA GLU A 87 -3.01 -7.63 -9.62
C GLU A 87 -2.73 -8.80 -10.57
N TYR A 88 -1.83 -9.68 -10.17
CA TYR A 88 -1.58 -10.95 -10.82
C TYR A 88 -1.27 -12.02 -9.79
N PHE A 89 -1.88 -13.19 -9.89
CA PHE A 89 -1.58 -14.34 -9.05
C PHE A 89 -0.90 -15.43 -9.86
N ASN A 90 0.32 -15.81 -9.48
CA ASN A 90 1.09 -16.82 -10.20
C ASN A 90 0.88 -18.26 -9.69
N GLY A 91 -0.09 -18.49 -8.80
CA GLY A 91 -0.29 -19.78 -8.12
C GLY A 91 0.36 -19.91 -6.75
N GLN A 92 1.29 -19.00 -6.40
CA GLN A 92 1.97 -18.99 -5.10
C GLN A 92 1.90 -17.62 -4.41
N LYS A 93 2.11 -16.54 -5.18
CA LYS A 93 2.17 -15.16 -4.69
C LYS A 93 1.27 -14.27 -5.53
N THR A 94 0.61 -13.34 -4.84
CA THR A 94 -0.12 -12.23 -5.47
C THR A 94 0.80 -11.02 -5.60
N PHE A 95 0.85 -10.46 -6.80
CA PHE A 95 1.56 -9.23 -7.13
C PHE A 95 0.53 -8.14 -7.29
N LEU A 96 0.70 -7.02 -6.59
CA LEU A 96 -0.11 -5.81 -6.77
C LEU A 96 0.73 -4.75 -7.45
N TYR A 97 0.11 -3.96 -8.31
CA TYR A 97 0.78 -2.93 -9.10
C TYR A 97 0.31 -1.53 -8.68
N ASN A 98 1.21 -0.54 -8.77
CA ASN A 98 0.95 0.90 -8.63
C ASN A 98 1.40 1.70 -9.87
N GLU A 99 1.58 1.01 -10.99
CA GLU A 99 2.03 1.66 -12.22
C GLU A 99 0.87 2.39 -12.90
N LEU A 100 1.17 3.57 -13.45
CA LEU A 100 0.27 4.33 -14.31
C LEU A 100 0.77 4.26 -15.76
N PHE A 101 -0.04 3.66 -16.63
CA PHE A 101 0.25 3.60 -18.05
C PHE A 101 -0.73 4.46 -18.86
N LEU A 102 -0.21 5.06 -19.92
CA LEU A 102 -0.97 5.72 -20.96
C LEU A 102 -0.78 4.94 -22.26
N TYR A 103 -1.89 4.54 -22.89
CA TYR A 103 -1.88 3.94 -24.21
C TYR A 103 -2.33 4.96 -25.24
N ASN A 104 -1.45 5.31 -26.17
CA ASN A 104 -1.80 6.19 -27.28
C ASN A 104 -2.44 5.37 -28.40
N VAL A 105 -3.72 5.64 -28.69
CA VAL A 105 -4.51 4.84 -29.65
C VAL A 105 -3.99 5.01 -31.07
N GLY A 106 -3.70 6.24 -31.48
CA GLY A 106 -3.21 6.55 -32.83
C GLY A 106 -1.84 5.96 -33.15
N ARG A 107 -0.91 5.92 -32.18
CA ARG A 107 0.45 5.37 -32.36
C ARG A 107 0.58 3.90 -31.96
N GLY A 108 -0.37 3.37 -31.19
CA GLY A 108 -0.28 2.02 -30.63
C GLY A 108 0.84 1.86 -29.58
N GLU A 109 1.19 2.93 -28.88
CA GLU A 109 2.33 2.98 -27.96
C GLU A 109 1.91 3.05 -26.50
N TRP A 110 2.66 2.35 -25.63
CA TRP A 110 2.50 2.43 -24.18
C TRP A 110 3.54 3.37 -23.58
N THR A 111 3.10 4.22 -22.67
CA THR A 111 3.95 5.12 -21.89
C THR A 111 3.75 4.85 -20.41
N LEU A 112 4.83 4.60 -19.69
CA LEU A 112 4.83 4.50 -18.23
C LEU A 112 5.07 5.88 -17.63
N VAL A 113 4.20 6.29 -16.71
CA VAL A 113 4.31 7.52 -15.94
C VAL A 113 4.63 7.15 -14.49
N LYS A 114 5.76 7.63 -13.99
CA LYS A 114 6.13 7.55 -12.57
C LYS A 114 6.14 8.94 -11.98
N ALA A 115 5.24 9.22 -11.04
CA ALA A 115 5.16 10.50 -10.36
C ALA A 115 5.49 10.35 -8.86
N PRO A 116 6.11 11.36 -8.24
CA PRO A 116 6.32 11.39 -6.79
C PRO A 116 4.98 11.43 -6.05
N GLY A 117 4.87 10.72 -4.92
CA GLY A 117 3.65 10.73 -4.09
C GLY A 117 2.43 10.07 -4.75
N GLY A 118 2.65 9.15 -5.69
CA GLY A 118 1.59 8.35 -6.29
C GLY A 118 0.89 7.44 -5.27
N PRO A 119 -0.31 6.94 -5.58
CA PRO A 119 -1.01 5.98 -4.74
C PRO A 119 -0.25 4.64 -4.60
N PRO A 120 -0.26 3.99 -3.41
CA PRO A 120 0.35 2.67 -3.23
C PRO A 120 -0.33 1.57 -4.08
N PRO A 121 0.33 0.40 -4.24
CA PRO A 121 -0.18 -0.72 -5.04
C PRO A 121 -1.59 -1.14 -4.64
N ARG A 122 -2.48 -1.26 -5.64
CA ARG A 122 -3.90 -1.58 -5.40
C ARG A 122 -4.58 -2.24 -6.59
N CYS A 123 -5.60 -3.03 -6.30
CA CYS A 123 -6.47 -3.69 -7.27
C CYS A 123 -7.95 -3.48 -6.87
N SER A 124 -8.88 -3.86 -7.76
CA SER A 124 -10.33 -3.81 -7.52
C SER A 124 -10.84 -2.43 -7.10
N HIS A 125 -10.17 -1.38 -7.58
CA HIS A 125 -10.50 0.01 -7.30
C HIS A 125 -11.27 0.63 -8.48
N GLN A 126 -11.91 1.77 -8.22
CA GLN A 126 -12.54 2.57 -9.26
C GLN A 126 -11.67 3.78 -9.59
N ALA A 127 -11.64 4.16 -10.86
CA ALA A 127 -11.01 5.38 -11.33
C ALA A 127 -11.93 6.06 -12.33
N VAL A 128 -12.02 7.39 -12.25
CA VAL A 128 -12.76 8.23 -13.19
C VAL A 128 -11.81 9.33 -13.64
N ALA A 129 -11.75 9.56 -14.95
CA ALA A 129 -10.98 10.65 -15.53
C ALA A 129 -11.92 11.83 -15.83
N LEU A 130 -11.54 13.02 -15.38
CA LEU A 130 -12.29 14.26 -15.58
C LEU A 130 -11.41 15.25 -16.34
N ALA A 131 -12.01 16.03 -17.24
CA ALA A 131 -11.31 17.14 -17.87
C ALA A 131 -10.86 18.13 -16.78
N ALA A 132 -9.70 18.76 -16.96
CA ALA A 132 -9.27 19.78 -16.03
C ALA A 132 -10.21 20.98 -16.15
N ASN A 133 -10.77 21.45 -15.04
CA ASN A 133 -11.50 22.70 -15.04
C ASN A 133 -10.52 23.82 -15.43
N LYS A 134 -10.81 24.51 -16.54
CA LYS A 134 -10.07 25.70 -16.97
C LYS A 134 -10.37 26.89 -16.07
#